data_AF-A0A8T7ESS9-F1
#
_entry.id   AF-A0A8T7ESS9-F1
#
_cell.length_a   1.000
_cell.length_b   1.000
_cell.length_c   1.000
_cell.angle_alpha   90.00
_cell.angle_beta   90.00
_cell.angle_gamma   90.00
#
_symmetry.space_group_name_H-M   'P 1'
#
loop_
_entity.id
_entity.type
_entity.pdbx_description
1 polymer ?
#
loop_
_entity_poly.entity_id
_entity_poly.type
_entity_poly.pdbx_seq_one_letter_code
_entity_poly.pdbx_strand_id
1 'polypeptide(L)'
;MYGGPIGAVLTPLYVGLENAKPLPYASSLCGACKQVCPVDIDLPRMLLDLRYDMEVRGYGSRVYGVGLWVWSFTQRWPWSYRLAAWAARVGQRIMGRWHPGPIGAWAKYRDVPTFAPKTFHRLWAEREKVMSRK
;
A
#
# COMPACT_ATOMS: atom_id res chain seq x y z
N MET A 1 24.91 -15.07 3.87
CA MET A 1 23.64 -14.44 4.31
C MET A 1 22.87 -15.44 5.16
N TYR A 2 22.35 -15.01 6.30
CA TYR A 2 21.40 -15.84 7.08
C TYR A 2 20.03 -15.76 6.42
N GLY A 3 19.45 -16.91 6.08
CA GLY A 3 18.10 -17.00 5.54
C GLY A 3 17.02 -16.84 6.61
N GLY A 4 15.82 -16.45 6.19
CA GLY A 4 14.64 -16.44 7.07
C GLY A 4 14.57 -15.26 8.05
N PRO A 5 13.64 -15.33 9.03
CA PRO A 5 13.35 -14.21 9.92
C PRO A 5 14.50 -13.85 10.86
N ILE A 6 15.38 -14.80 11.19
CA ILE A 6 16.59 -14.54 11.98
C ILE A 6 17.53 -13.60 11.22
N GLY A 7 17.79 -13.89 9.94
CA GLY A 7 18.62 -13.03 9.10
C GLY A 7 18.02 -11.65 8.88
N ALA A 8 16.69 -11.55 8.84
CA ALA A 8 15.98 -10.28 8.73
C ALA A 8 16.14 -9.37 9.97
N VAL A 9 16.38 -9.95 11.16
CA VAL A 9 16.68 -9.21 12.39
C VAL A 9 18.17 -8.91 12.52
N LEU A 10 19.03 -9.91 12.27
CA LEU A 10 20.47 -9.78 12.51
C LEU A 10 21.17 -8.87 11.49
N THR A 11 20.80 -8.97 10.21
CA THR A 11 21.51 -8.24 9.15
C THR A 11 21.45 -6.72 9.37
N PRO A 12 20.29 -6.09 9.67
CA PRO A 12 20.24 -4.67 10.02
C PRO A 12 21.10 -4.28 11.23
N LEU A 13 21.29 -5.17 12.20
CA LEU A 13 22.13 -4.92 13.36
C LEU A 13 23.63 -4.98 13.03
N TYR A 14 24.03 -5.81 12.06
CA TYR A 14 25.43 -5.95 11.63
C TYR A 14 25.85 -4.90 10.62
N VAL A 15 25.04 -4.62 9.60
CA VAL A 15 25.42 -3.73 8.48
C VAL A 15 24.83 -2.33 8.61
N GLY A 16 24.05 -2.07 9.67
CA GLY A 16 23.29 -0.83 9.83
C GLY A 16 21.89 -0.91 9.22
N LEU A 17 20.93 -0.27 9.87
CA LEU A 17 19.52 -0.30 9.49
C LEU A 17 19.27 0.40 8.15
N GLU A 18 20.05 1.45 7.85
CA GLU A 18 20.01 2.20 6.60
C GLU A 18 20.41 1.36 5.37
N ASN A 19 21.25 0.34 5.56
CA ASN A 19 21.75 -0.52 4.48
C ASN A 19 20.87 -1.77 4.28
N ALA A 20 19.96 -2.03 5.22
CA ALA A 20 19.15 -3.25 5.26
C ALA A 20 17.63 -2.98 5.35
N LYS A 21 17.18 -1.81 4.86
CA LYS A 21 15.78 -1.34 4.92
C LYS A 21 14.69 -2.35 4.51
N PRO A 22 14.83 -3.17 3.44
CA PRO A 22 13.75 -4.07 3.05
C PRO A 22 13.61 -5.28 3.99
N LEU A 23 14.63 -5.60 4.80
CA LEU A 23 14.65 -6.84 5.57
C LEU A 23 13.59 -6.89 6.69
N PRO A 24 13.38 -5.83 7.51
CA PRO A 24 12.34 -5.90 8.54
C PRO A 24 10.92 -6.02 7.95
N TYR A 25 10.71 -5.58 6.70
CA TYR A 25 9.43 -5.72 5.98
C TYR A 25 9.27 -7.03 5.21
N ALA A 26 10.30 -7.88 5.13
CA ALA A 26 10.25 -9.14 4.40
C ALA A 26 9.37 -10.21 5.05
N SER A 27 9.02 -10.05 6.34
CA SER A 27 8.14 -10.97 7.07
C SER A 27 6.69 -10.47 7.12
N SER A 28 5.73 -11.39 6.98
CA SER A 28 4.30 -11.13 7.16
C SER A 28 3.89 -11.05 8.64
N LEU A 29 4.82 -11.25 9.59
CA LEU A 29 4.55 -11.25 11.03
C LEU A 29 3.50 -12.30 11.47
N CYS A 30 3.50 -13.49 10.85
CA CYS A 30 2.56 -14.56 11.19
C CYS A 30 2.74 -15.20 12.58
N GLY A 31 3.87 -14.94 13.26
CA GLY A 31 4.13 -15.43 14.62
C GLY A 31 4.59 -16.90 14.74
N ALA A 32 4.56 -17.69 13.67
CA ALA A 32 4.92 -19.10 13.70
C ALA A 32 6.35 -19.36 14.24
N CYS A 33 7.30 -18.49 13.92
CA CYS A 33 8.67 -18.60 14.40
C CYS A 33 8.80 -18.47 15.93
N LYS A 34 7.94 -17.68 16.57
CA LYS A 34 7.90 -17.56 18.04
C LYS A 34 7.29 -18.82 18.66
N GLN A 35 6.20 -19.31 18.08
CA GLN A 35 5.46 -20.49 18.59
C GLN A 35 6.31 -21.77 18.61
N VAL A 36 7.18 -21.96 17.61
CA VAL A 36 8.02 -23.16 17.50
C VAL A 36 9.36 -23.03 18.21
N CYS A 37 9.71 -21.84 18.71
CA CYS A 37 11.05 -21.60 19.25
C CYS A 37 11.23 -22.29 20.61
N PRO A 38 12.20 -23.21 20.77
CA PRO A 38 12.42 -23.92 22.04
C PRO A 38 13.00 -23.01 23.14
N VAL A 39 13.53 -21.84 22.77
CA VAL A 39 14.19 -20.88 23.66
C VAL A 39 13.47 -19.52 23.73
N ASP A 40 12.20 -19.48 23.26
CA ASP A 40 11.30 -18.32 23.34
C ASP A 40 11.85 -17.00 22.76
N ILE A 41 12.49 -17.06 21.59
CA ILE A 41 12.95 -15.86 20.89
C ILE A 41 11.77 -15.19 20.17
N ASP A 42 11.46 -13.95 20.56
CA ASP A 42 10.38 -13.15 19.94
C ASP A 42 10.85 -12.38 18.69
N LEU A 43 11.12 -13.11 17.61
CA LEU A 43 11.49 -12.49 16.32
C LEU A 43 10.41 -11.54 15.76
N PRO A 44 9.09 -11.83 15.82
CA PRO A 44 8.08 -10.90 15.34
C PRO A 44 8.13 -9.55 16.03
N ARG A 45 8.34 -9.53 17.36
CA ARG A 45 8.50 -8.28 18.11
C ARG A 45 9.77 -7.54 17.71
N MET A 46 10.91 -8.23 17.61
CA MET A 46 12.16 -7.60 17.16
C MET A 46 12.03 -6.97 15.77
N LEU A 47 11.29 -7.61 14.85
CA LEU A 47 11.02 -7.06 13.53
C LEU A 47 10.11 -5.82 13.59
N LEU A 48 9.14 -5.79 14.51
CA LEU A 48 8.31 -4.61 14.74
C LEU A 48 9.13 -3.45 15.32
N ASP A 49 10.03 -3.72 16.26
CA ASP A 49 10.92 -2.72 16.85
C ASP A 49 11.83 -2.12 15.76
N LEU A 50 12.39 -2.95 14.87
CA LEU A 50 13.16 -2.46 13.73
C LEU A 50 12.32 -1.62 12.75
N ARG A 51 11.04 -1.97 12.54
CA ARG A 51 10.11 -1.16 11.73
C ARG A 51 9.82 0.19 12.37
N TYR A 52 9.67 0.22 13.69
CA TYR A 52 9.50 1.46 14.45
C TYR A 52 10.75 2.34 14.34
N ASP A 53 11.93 1.76 14.54
CA ASP A 53 13.21 2.47 14.41
C ASP A 53 13.42 3.04 13.01
N MET A 54 13.00 2.33 11.96
CA MET A 54 13.06 2.86 10.59
C MET A 54 12.20 4.11 10.39
N GLU A 55 11.05 4.17 11.03
CA GLU A 55 10.16 5.34 10.94
C GLU A 55 10.73 6.51 11.75
N VAL A 56 11.11 6.27 13.01
CA VAL A 56 11.66 7.31 13.91
C VAL A 56 12.95 7.92 13.34
N ARG A 57 13.80 7.10 12.73
CA ARG A 57 15.06 7.56 12.10
C ARG A 57 14.86 8.12 10.68
N GLY A 58 13.63 8.16 10.17
CA GLY A 58 13.31 8.72 8.85
C GLY A 58 13.87 7.91 7.68
N TYR A 59 14.13 6.61 7.86
CA TYR A 59 14.57 5.71 6.78
C TYR A 59 13.44 5.25 5.87
N GLY A 60 12.18 5.50 6.27
CA GLY A 60 10.98 5.27 5.47
C GLY A 60 10.95 6.10 4.18
N SER A 61 10.18 5.63 3.20
CA SER A 61 9.99 6.35 1.93
C SER A 61 9.06 7.54 2.13
N ARG A 62 9.59 8.77 2.03
CA ARG A 62 8.77 10.00 2.09
C ARG A 62 7.71 10.04 1.00
N VAL A 63 8.01 9.49 -0.18
CA VAL A 63 7.06 9.36 -1.30
C VAL A 63 5.89 8.46 -0.90
N TYR A 64 6.18 7.34 -0.22
CA TYR A 64 5.14 6.45 0.28
C TYR A 64 4.28 7.11 1.35
N GLY A 65 4.88 7.84 2.30
CA GLY A 65 4.17 8.59 3.33
C GLY A 65 3.23 9.66 2.73
N VAL A 66 3.71 10.45 1.77
CA VAL A 66 2.87 11.41 1.03
C VAL A 66 1.76 10.70 0.25
N GLY A 67 2.07 9.57 -0.41
CA GLY A 67 1.07 8.78 -1.13
C GLY A 67 -0.04 8.27 -0.21
N LEU A 68 0.31 7.75 0.96
CA LEU A 68 -0.66 7.32 1.98
C LEU A 68 -1.48 8.49 2.52
N TRP A 69 -0.87 9.65 2.74
CA TRP A 69 -1.58 10.83 3.19
C TRP A 69 -2.60 11.32 2.15
N VAL A 70 -2.20 11.40 0.87
CA VAL A 70 -3.11 11.73 -0.24
C VAL A 70 -4.25 10.71 -0.33
N TRP A 71 -3.93 9.42 -0.22
CA TRP A 71 -4.94 8.36 -0.18
C TRP A 71 -5.90 8.55 0.99
N SER A 72 -5.40 8.75 2.21
CA SER A 72 -6.21 8.98 3.40
C SER A 72 -7.14 10.18 3.23
N PHE A 73 -6.62 11.31 2.72
CA PHE A 73 -7.39 12.51 2.46
C PHE A 73 -8.52 12.26 1.46
N THR A 74 -8.20 11.62 0.33
CA THR A 74 -9.20 11.32 -0.72
C THR A 74 -10.31 10.41 -0.22
N GLN A 75 -10.03 9.46 0.66
CA GLN A 75 -11.02 8.54 1.22
C GLN A 75 -11.82 9.13 2.39
N ARG A 76 -11.24 10.08 3.15
CA ARG A 76 -11.88 10.64 4.34
C ARG A 76 -13.09 11.52 4.02
N TRP A 77 -13.09 12.22 2.88
CA TRP A 77 -14.14 13.17 2.55
C TRP A 77 -14.94 12.74 1.30
N PRO A 78 -16.28 12.71 1.34
CA PRO A 78 -17.09 12.29 0.20
C PRO A 78 -16.88 13.16 -1.05
N TRP A 79 -16.64 14.47 -0.88
CA TRP A 79 -16.42 15.39 -2.00
C TRP A 79 -15.06 15.17 -2.66
N SER A 80 -13.99 14.93 -1.87
CA SER A 80 -12.64 14.70 -2.41
C SER A 80 -12.58 13.38 -3.15
N TYR A 81 -13.24 12.35 -2.64
CA TYR A 81 -13.38 11.07 -3.33
C TYR A 81 -14.08 11.23 -4.68
N ARG A 82 -15.19 11.99 -4.72
CA ARG A 82 -15.94 12.26 -5.96
C ARG A 82 -15.09 13.03 -6.97
N LEU A 83 -14.32 14.02 -6.53
CA LEU A 83 -13.41 14.78 -7.37
C LEU A 83 -12.29 13.88 -7.92
N ALA A 84 -11.66 13.07 -7.07
CA ALA A 84 -10.61 12.14 -7.47
C ALA A 84 -11.12 11.09 -8.48
N ALA A 85 -12.30 10.52 -8.24
CA ALA A 85 -12.93 9.57 -9.16
C ALA A 85 -13.34 10.23 -10.49
N TRP A 86 -13.73 11.50 -10.49
CA TRP A 86 -13.97 12.26 -11.72
C TRP A 86 -12.67 12.53 -12.46
N ALA A 87 -11.63 13.01 -11.77
CA ALA A 87 -10.32 13.30 -12.35
C ALA A 87 -9.68 12.04 -12.95
N ALA A 88 -9.75 10.91 -12.26
CA ALA A 88 -9.26 9.63 -12.76
C ALA A 88 -9.97 9.20 -14.07
N ARG A 89 -11.29 9.39 -14.16
CA ARG A 89 -12.06 9.10 -15.39
C ARG A 89 -11.69 10.01 -16.55
N VAL A 90 -11.60 11.32 -16.30
CA VAL A 90 -11.23 12.29 -17.34
C VAL A 90 -9.79 12.03 -17.81
N GLY A 91 -8.87 11.78 -16.87
CA GLY A 91 -7.49 11.42 -17.15
C GLY A 91 -7.38 10.17 -18.01
N GLN A 92 -8.11 9.10 -17.69
CA GLN A 92 -8.09 7.87 -18.50
C GLN A 92 -8.69 8.08 -19.89
N ARG A 93 -9.70 8.95 -20.04
CA ARG A 93 -10.27 9.29 -21.36
C ARG A 93 -9.29 10.09 -22.22
N ILE A 94 -8.48 10.96 -21.62
CA ILE A 94 -7.46 11.76 -22.31
C ILE A 94 -6.24 10.90 -22.69
N MET A 95 -5.76 10.09 -21.74
CA MET A 95 -4.55 9.29 -21.91
C MET A 95 -4.78 7.96 -22.65
N GLY A 96 -6.03 7.48 -22.73
CA GLY A 96 -6.35 6.20 -23.37
C GLY A 96 -5.65 5.04 -22.68
N ARG A 97 -4.97 4.18 -23.45
CA ARG A 97 -4.13 3.08 -22.95
C ARG A 97 -2.68 3.49 -22.67
N TRP A 98 -2.33 4.75 -22.96
CA TRP A 98 -0.97 5.25 -22.79
C TRP A 98 -0.80 5.81 -21.37
N HIS A 99 0.29 5.46 -20.70
CA HIS A 99 0.60 5.96 -19.35
C HIS A 99 2.08 6.33 -19.27
N PRO A 100 2.45 7.42 -18.57
CA PRO A 100 3.84 7.83 -18.45
C PRO A 100 4.62 7.00 -17.43
N GLY A 101 5.94 6.90 -17.66
CA GLY A 101 6.92 6.38 -16.69
C GLY A 101 6.67 4.94 -16.23
N PRO A 102 6.84 4.63 -14.93
CA PRO A 102 6.75 3.25 -14.42
C PRO A 102 5.35 2.65 -14.56
N ILE A 103 4.30 3.47 -14.59
CA ILE A 103 2.93 3.02 -14.82
C ILE A 103 2.79 2.52 -16.26
N GLY A 104 3.40 3.19 -17.25
CA GLY A 104 3.45 2.72 -18.63
C GLY A 104 4.19 1.40 -18.79
N ALA A 105 5.34 1.24 -18.11
CA ALA A 105 6.09 -0.01 -18.10
C ALA A 105 5.29 -1.15 -17.46
N TRP A 106 4.56 -0.88 -16.37
CA TRP A 106 3.65 -1.83 -15.74
C TRP A 106 2.47 -2.19 -16.65
N ALA A 107 1.88 -1.21 -17.33
CA ALA A 107 0.77 -1.36 -18.26
C ALA A 107 1.14 -2.11 -19.56
N LYS A 108 2.44 -2.28 -19.87
CA LYS A 108 2.89 -3.07 -21.02
C LYS A 108 2.57 -4.57 -20.87
N TYR A 109 2.60 -5.07 -19.64
CA TYR A 109 2.41 -6.48 -19.31
C TYR A 109 1.13 -6.74 -18.49
N ARG A 110 0.38 -5.69 -18.14
CA ARG A 110 -0.85 -5.77 -17.35
C ARG A 110 -1.92 -4.86 -17.91
N ASP A 111 -3.16 -5.31 -17.82
CA ASP A 111 -4.29 -4.50 -18.22
C ASP A 111 -4.57 -3.39 -17.20
N VAL A 112 -4.74 -2.17 -17.73
CA VAL A 112 -5.19 -1.04 -16.94
C VAL A 112 -6.71 -1.07 -16.91
N PRO A 113 -7.34 -1.15 -15.72
CA PRO A 113 -8.79 -1.24 -15.63
C PRO A 113 -9.44 0.01 -16.20
N THR A 114 -10.53 -0.17 -16.95
CA THR A 114 -11.32 0.93 -17.46
C THR A 114 -12.29 1.41 -16.38
N PHE A 115 -12.26 2.69 -16.05
CA PHE A 115 -13.19 3.27 -15.09
C PHE A 115 -14.62 3.26 -15.65
N ALA A 116 -15.55 2.78 -14.82
CA ALA A 116 -16.97 2.71 -15.18
C ALA A 116 -17.57 4.11 -15.46
N PRO A 117 -18.55 4.22 -16.37
CA PRO A 117 -19.17 5.49 -16.73
C PRO A 117 -19.95 6.12 -15.56
N LYS A 118 -20.55 5.29 -14.70
CA LYS A 118 -21.25 5.71 -13.48
C LYS A 118 -20.51 5.20 -12.25
N THR A 119 -20.35 6.06 -11.25
CA THR A 119 -19.83 5.65 -9.94
C THR A 119 -20.88 4.84 -9.18
N PHE A 120 -20.44 3.98 -8.27
CA PHE A 120 -21.35 3.20 -7.42
C PHE A 120 -22.36 4.10 -6.68
N HIS A 121 -21.91 5.22 -6.10
CA HIS A 121 -22.81 6.18 -5.43
C HIS A 121 -23.93 6.72 -6.34
N ARG A 122 -23.62 6.97 -7.62
CA ARG A 122 -24.62 7.44 -8.59
C ARG A 122 -25.60 6.33 -8.94
N LEU A 123 -25.10 5.12 -9.17
CA LEU A 123 -25.93 3.94 -9.42
C LEU A 123 -26.87 3.67 -8.24
N TRP A 124 -26.38 3.82 -7.02
CA TRP A 124 -27.18 3.63 -5.81
C TRP A 124 -28.30 4.66 -5.67
N ALA A 125 -27.99 5.94 -5.85
CA ALA A 125 -28.98 7.01 -5.79
C ALA A 125 -30.05 6.89 -6.91
N GLU A 126 -29.65 6.45 -8.11
CA GLU A 126 -30.60 6.16 -9.19
C GLU A 126 -31.52 4.99 -8.83
N ARG A 127 -30.98 3.94 -8.20
CA ARG A 127 -31.75 2.76 -7.73
C ARG A 127 -32.77 3.12 -6.65
N GLU A 128 -32.39 3.92 -5.64
CA GLU A 128 -33.30 4.35 -4.57
C GLU A 128 -34.49 5.15 -5.10
N LYS A 129 -34.25 6.04 -6.08
CA LYS A 129 -35.31 6.82 -6.74
C LYS A 129 -36.32 5.94 -7.49
N VAL A 130 -35.86 4.84 -8.08
CA VAL A 130 -36.74 3.87 -8.75
C VAL A 130 -37.55 3.09 -7.73
N MET A 131 -36.94 2.67 -6.62
CA MET A 131 -37.62 1.96 -5.53
C MET A 131 -38.68 2.83 -4.84
N SER A 132 -38.40 4.12 -4.62
CA SER A 132 -39.34 5.07 -4.00
C SER A 132 -40.53 5.46 -4.89
N ARG A 133 -40.48 5.16 -6.20
CA ARG A 133 -41.57 5.42 -7.16
C ARG A 133 -42.52 4.22 -7.35
N LYS A 134 -42.16 3.05 -6.82
CA LYS A 134 -43.01 1.85 -6.75
C LYS A 134 -43.68 1.78 -5.39
#